data_AF-R9A6C5-F1
#
_entry.id   AF-R9A6C5-F1
#
_cell.length_a   1.000
_cell.length_b   1.000
_cell.length_c   1.000
_cell.angle_alpha   90.00
_cell.angle_beta   90.00
_cell.angle_gamma   90.00
#
_symmetry.space_group_name_H-M   'P 1'
#
loop_
_entity.id
_entity.type
_entity.pdbx_description
1 polymer ?
#
loop_
_entity_poly.entity_id
_entity_poly.type
_entity_poly.pdbx_seq_one_letter_code
_entity_poly.pdbx_strand_id
1 'polypeptide(L)'
;MEKRFLTWAEILDIVVLIGSFVVLVAWIFGSPLFYRTDGPVLSIFSAISLFVIVGLRLATRHFHLWPFTANLALLMIVGGGNISSILMLLSAPAVHINPKSSLVMTSIFTSTGFVLFSIYEILLYLRKTPKSAWILDDILIHLALVPGGMSLIGHIFQNPTYLSMSIDPRVGISLLEMVFMATLALSTILNNPNLFLWKFLKGGLTNQLTFAGLFANQYIAPIVYLLLVGANWQTGSFGPELFIFFGGVFATLGFLLFQAKLE
;
A
#
# COMPACT_ATOMS: atom_id res chain seq x y z
N MET A 1 2.41 -0.94 -24.93
CA MET A 1 1.34 -1.02 -23.91
C MET A 1 0.09 -0.43 -24.52
N GLU A 2 -1.10 -1.00 -24.31
CA GLU A 2 -2.32 -0.42 -24.85
C GLU A 2 -2.54 0.97 -24.23
N LYS A 3 -2.82 1.99 -25.05
CA LYS A 3 -3.15 3.35 -24.58
C LYS A 3 -4.21 3.34 -23.47
N ARG A 4 -5.10 2.34 -23.50
CA ARG A 4 -6.14 2.07 -22.51
C ARG A 4 -5.59 1.94 -21.08
N PHE A 5 -4.45 1.29 -20.87
CA PHE A 5 -3.90 1.10 -19.51
C PHE A 5 -3.44 2.42 -18.88
N LEU A 6 -2.82 3.29 -19.68
CA LEU A 6 -2.42 4.62 -19.22
C LEU A 6 -3.63 5.50 -18.91
N THR A 7 -4.69 5.40 -19.71
CA THR A 7 -5.96 6.09 -19.46
C THR A 7 -6.61 5.59 -18.17
N TRP A 8 -6.67 4.28 -17.95
CA TRP A 8 -7.19 3.72 -16.70
C TRP A 8 -6.36 4.13 -15.49
N ALA A 9 -5.02 4.08 -15.57
CA ALA A 9 -4.15 4.57 -14.50
C ALA A 9 -4.45 6.03 -14.16
N GLU A 10 -4.67 6.87 -15.16
CA GLU A 10 -5.04 8.28 -14.94
C GLU A 10 -6.36 8.44 -14.20
N ILE A 11 -7.39 7.71 -14.62
CA ILE A 11 -8.70 7.75 -13.99
C ILE A 11 -8.58 7.32 -12.53
N LEU A 12 -7.81 6.28 -12.24
CA LEU A 12 -7.57 5.81 -10.87
C LEU A 12 -6.81 6.87 -10.03
N ASP A 13 -5.77 7.50 -10.57
CA ASP A 13 -5.05 8.59 -9.90
C ASP A 13 -5.99 9.78 -9.60
N ILE A 14 -6.86 10.15 -10.55
CA ILE A 14 -7.87 11.22 -10.36
C ILE A 14 -8.87 10.84 -9.26
N VAL A 15 -9.35 9.60 -9.25
CA VAL A 15 -10.27 9.11 -8.21
C VAL A 15 -9.62 9.16 -6.83
N VAL A 16 -8.35 8.75 -6.71
CA VAL A 16 -7.60 8.86 -5.44
C VAL A 16 -7.38 10.32 -5.07
N LEU A 17 -7.07 11.20 -6.03
CA LEU A 17 -6.86 12.63 -5.77
C LEU A 17 -8.13 13.29 -5.22
N ILE A 18 -9.27 13.09 -5.88
CA ILE A 18 -10.55 13.63 -5.46
C ILE A 18 -10.94 13.02 -4.12
N GLY A 19 -10.85 11.71 -3.98
CA GLY A 19 -11.20 11.00 -2.75
C GLY A 19 -10.38 11.47 -1.54
N SER A 20 -9.05 11.57 -1.69
CA SER A 20 -8.18 12.10 -0.64
C SER A 20 -8.46 13.57 -0.33
N PHE A 21 -8.73 14.41 -1.35
CA PHE A 21 -9.12 15.80 -1.15
C PHE A 21 -10.42 15.93 -0.33
N VAL A 22 -11.45 15.15 -0.67
CA VAL A 22 -12.72 15.14 0.08
C VAL A 22 -12.49 14.74 1.54
N VAL A 23 -11.65 13.73 1.80
CA VAL A 23 -11.31 13.34 3.18
C VAL A 23 -10.57 14.45 3.91
N LEU A 24 -9.61 15.14 3.27
CA LEU A 24 -8.91 16.29 3.86
C LEU A 24 -9.88 17.41 4.25
N VAL A 25 -10.79 17.76 3.35
CA VAL A 25 -11.83 18.77 3.60
C VAL A 25 -12.71 18.36 4.78
N ALA A 26 -13.14 17.09 4.82
CA ALA A 26 -13.94 16.54 5.91
C ALA A 26 -13.21 16.64 7.27
N TRP A 27 -11.90 16.36 7.30
CA TRP A 27 -11.05 16.55 8.49
C TRP A 27 -10.98 18.02 8.92
N ILE A 28 -10.79 18.96 7.98
CA ILE A 28 -10.68 20.40 8.26
C ILE A 28 -11.98 20.95 8.88
N PHE A 29 -13.13 20.49 8.40
CA PHE A 29 -14.44 20.87 8.96
C PHE A 29 -14.83 20.09 10.22
N GLY A 30 -13.93 19.27 10.78
CA GLY A 30 -14.16 18.53 12.01
C GLY A 30 -15.19 17.40 11.88
N SER A 31 -15.51 16.96 10.66
CA SER A 31 -16.45 15.87 10.37
C SER A 31 -15.80 14.80 9.49
N PRO A 32 -14.81 14.05 9.99
CA PRO A 32 -14.08 13.09 9.17
C PRO A 32 -15.01 11.98 8.65
N LEU A 33 -14.79 11.56 7.40
CA LEU A 33 -15.64 10.56 6.77
C LEU A 33 -15.53 9.21 7.48
N PHE A 34 -16.69 8.59 7.75
CA PHE A 34 -16.80 7.28 8.42
C PHE A 34 -16.07 7.23 9.76
N TYR A 35 -15.96 8.36 10.47
CA TYR A 35 -15.29 8.42 11.75
C TYR A 35 -15.98 7.55 12.80
N ARG A 36 -15.21 6.71 13.48
CA ARG A 36 -15.66 5.92 14.64
C ARG A 36 -14.61 6.04 15.73
N THR A 37 -15.03 6.18 16.99
CA THR A 37 -14.11 6.32 18.12
C THR A 37 -13.48 4.98 18.53
N ASP A 38 -14.13 3.89 18.19
CA ASP A 38 -13.81 2.51 18.53
C ASP A 38 -13.32 1.69 17.33
N GLY A 39 -13.06 2.34 16.20
CA GLY A 39 -12.69 1.67 14.97
C GLY A 39 -11.78 2.50 14.07
N PRO A 40 -11.20 1.88 13.05
CA PRO A 40 -10.16 2.48 12.24
C PRO A 40 -10.75 3.55 11.32
N VAL A 41 -10.05 4.67 11.17
CA VAL A 41 -10.47 5.79 10.31
C VAL A 41 -9.40 6.07 9.26
N LEU A 42 -9.78 6.68 8.14
CA LEU A 42 -8.77 7.19 7.20
C LEU A 42 -8.12 8.43 7.82
N SER A 43 -6.86 8.30 8.21
CA SER A 43 -6.13 9.36 8.89
C SER A 43 -5.93 10.59 7.99
N ILE A 44 -5.88 11.78 8.58
CA ILE A 44 -5.56 13.01 7.83
C ILE A 44 -4.20 12.89 7.14
N PHE A 45 -3.23 12.23 7.78
CA PHE A 45 -1.88 12.05 7.25
C PHE A 45 -1.84 11.04 6.10
N SER A 46 -2.68 10.00 6.13
CA SER A 46 -2.90 9.09 5.00
C SER A 46 -3.51 9.83 3.82
N ALA A 47 -4.49 10.69 4.07
CA ALA A 47 -5.10 11.50 3.02
C ALA A 47 -4.08 12.46 2.39
N ILE A 48 -3.23 13.11 3.19
CA ILE A 48 -2.13 13.96 2.68
C ILE A 48 -1.17 13.11 1.83
N SER A 49 -0.76 11.93 2.31
CA SER A 49 0.17 11.05 1.61
C SER A 49 -0.37 10.61 0.25
N LEU A 50 -1.64 10.18 0.19
CA LEU A 50 -2.33 9.84 -1.04
C LEU A 50 -2.38 11.04 -1.99
N PHE A 51 -2.86 12.18 -1.49
CA PHE A 51 -3.03 13.41 -2.27
C PHE A 51 -1.72 13.86 -2.90
N VAL A 52 -0.63 13.86 -2.13
CA VAL A 52 0.69 14.25 -2.61
C VAL A 52 1.20 13.26 -3.66
N ILE A 53 1.16 11.95 -3.40
CA ILE A 53 1.68 10.95 -4.35
C ILE A 53 0.97 11.07 -5.71
N VAL A 54 -0.36 11.02 -5.74
CA VAL A 54 -1.11 11.06 -7.01
C VAL A 54 -1.11 12.46 -7.62
N GLY A 55 -1.09 13.51 -6.80
CA GLY A 55 -0.95 14.89 -7.26
C GLY A 55 0.36 15.11 -8.01
N LEU A 56 1.47 14.57 -7.52
CA LEU A 56 2.77 14.65 -8.20
C LEU A 56 2.79 13.86 -9.52
N ARG A 57 2.16 12.67 -9.57
CA ARG A 57 2.02 11.90 -10.81
C ARG A 57 1.26 12.68 -11.87
N LEU A 58 0.09 13.21 -11.52
CA LEU A 58 -0.74 14.00 -12.42
C LEU A 58 -0.05 15.30 -12.83
N ALA A 59 0.62 15.97 -11.89
CA ALA A 59 1.36 17.19 -12.18
C ALA A 59 2.51 16.94 -13.16
N THR A 60 3.27 15.87 -12.95
CA THR A 60 4.36 15.49 -13.87
C THR A 60 3.84 15.14 -15.27
N ARG A 61 2.63 14.55 -15.35
CA ARG A 61 2.02 14.16 -16.63
C ARG A 61 1.51 15.37 -17.42
N HIS A 62 0.86 16.31 -16.74
CA HIS A 62 0.10 17.40 -17.39
C HIS A 62 0.84 18.74 -17.42
N PHE A 63 1.81 18.97 -16.54
CA PHE A 63 2.59 20.21 -16.51
C PHE A 63 4.03 19.95 -16.96
N HIS A 64 4.34 20.32 -18.19
CA HIS A 64 5.68 20.14 -18.79
C HIS A 64 6.81 20.82 -18.03
N LEU A 65 6.52 21.89 -17.28
CA LEU A 65 7.49 22.65 -16.48
C LEU A 65 7.51 22.23 -15.01
N TRP A 66 6.81 21.15 -14.63
CA TRP A 66 6.78 20.71 -13.24
C TRP A 66 8.19 20.32 -12.76
N PRO A 67 8.70 20.92 -11.67
CA PRO A 67 10.08 20.74 -11.29
C PRO A 67 10.33 19.36 -10.69
N PHE A 68 11.27 18.64 -11.29
CA PHE A 68 11.76 17.35 -10.80
C PHE A 68 12.17 17.38 -9.32
N THR A 69 12.82 18.46 -8.88
CA THR A 69 13.26 18.65 -7.50
C THR A 69 12.09 18.71 -6.52
N ALA A 70 10.94 19.26 -6.92
CA ALA A 70 9.74 19.28 -6.07
C ALA A 70 9.14 17.88 -5.90
N ASN A 71 9.17 17.03 -6.93
CA ASN A 71 8.73 15.64 -6.81
C ASN A 71 9.53 14.92 -5.72
N LEU A 72 10.86 14.99 -5.80
CA LEU A 72 11.73 14.33 -4.82
C LEU A 72 11.50 14.88 -3.41
N ALA A 73 11.43 16.20 -3.24
CA ALA A 73 11.23 16.81 -1.93
C ALA A 73 9.88 16.39 -1.31
N LEU A 74 8.80 16.45 -2.08
CA LEU A 74 7.46 16.11 -1.58
C LEU A 74 7.32 14.61 -1.30
N LEU A 75 7.91 13.73 -2.11
CA LEU A 75 7.95 12.29 -1.83
C LEU A 75 8.79 11.96 -0.60
N MET A 76 9.90 12.66 -0.38
CA MET A 76 10.70 12.51 0.85
C MET A 76 9.94 13.01 2.08
N ILE A 77 9.09 14.03 1.95
CA ILE A 77 8.18 14.46 3.02
C ILE A 77 7.16 13.37 3.32
N VAL A 78 6.54 12.77 2.30
CA VAL A 78 5.61 11.64 2.50
C VAL A 78 6.31 10.47 3.17
N GLY A 79 7.46 10.03 2.65
CA GLY A 79 8.25 8.95 3.25
C GLY A 79 8.67 9.27 4.69
N GLY A 80 9.23 10.44 4.94
CA GLY A 80 9.69 10.88 6.25
C GLY A 80 8.55 11.01 7.28
N GLY A 81 7.40 11.56 6.87
CA GLY A 81 6.22 11.68 7.74
C GLY A 81 5.63 10.33 8.14
N ASN A 82 5.64 9.35 7.23
CA ASN A 82 5.20 7.99 7.52
C ASN A 82 6.22 7.21 8.37
N ILE A 83 7.54 7.41 8.16
CA ILE A 83 8.57 6.89 9.09
C ILE A 83 8.36 7.47 10.49
N SER A 84 8.11 8.78 10.60
CA SER A 84 7.84 9.43 11.88
C SER A 84 6.58 8.86 12.55
N SER A 85 5.52 8.57 11.80
CA SER A 85 4.31 7.93 12.31
C SER A 85 4.60 6.52 12.87
N ILE A 86 5.38 5.71 12.15
CA ILE A 86 5.82 4.38 12.63
C ILE A 86 6.61 4.52 13.93
N LEU A 87 7.61 5.41 13.96
CA LEU A 87 8.45 5.60 15.14
C LEU A 87 7.62 6.07 16.33
N MET A 88 6.70 7.01 16.15
CA MET A 88 5.81 7.47 17.21
C MET A 88 4.93 6.35 17.74
N LEU A 89 4.36 5.50 16.87
CA LEU A 89 3.53 4.38 17.29
C LEU A 89 4.30 3.22 17.94
N LEU A 90 5.60 3.06 17.62
CA LEU A 90 6.44 2.01 18.21
C LEU A 90 7.17 2.45 19.49
N SER A 91 7.47 3.74 19.63
CA SER A 91 8.35 4.26 20.70
C SER A 91 7.65 5.15 21.71
N ALA A 92 6.54 5.80 21.34
CA ALA A 92 5.85 6.66 22.29
C ALA A 92 5.20 5.79 23.38
N PRO A 93 5.45 6.07 24.68
CA PRO A 93 4.68 5.44 25.74
C PRO A 93 3.20 5.74 25.49
N ALA A 94 2.31 4.75 25.63
CA ALA A 94 0.88 4.89 25.34
C ALA A 94 0.23 6.11 26.03
N VAL A 95 0.79 6.59 27.14
CA VAL A 95 0.38 7.80 27.88
C VAL A 95 0.57 9.11 27.08
N HIS A 96 1.53 9.15 26.15
CA HIS A 96 1.84 10.34 25.34
C HIS A 96 1.05 10.39 24.04
N ILE A 97 0.50 9.27 23.59
CA ILE A 97 -0.47 9.24 22.49
C ILE A 97 -1.82 9.58 23.11
N ASN A 98 -2.29 10.79 22.86
CA ASN A 98 -3.56 11.25 23.43
C ASN A 98 -4.74 10.71 22.58
N PRO A 99 -5.50 9.70 23.03
CA PRO A 99 -6.68 9.22 22.30
C PRO A 99 -7.81 10.27 22.25
N LYS A 100 -7.66 11.41 22.95
CA LYS A 100 -8.56 12.56 22.83
C LYS A 100 -8.09 13.60 21.79
N SER A 101 -6.93 13.40 21.16
CA SER A 101 -6.53 14.20 20.00
C SER A 101 -7.57 14.02 18.90
N SER A 102 -7.96 15.13 18.28
CA SER A 102 -8.79 15.11 17.07
C SER A 102 -8.02 14.54 15.90
N LEU A 103 -6.71 14.77 15.82
CA LEU A 103 -5.86 14.24 14.76
C LEU A 103 -5.46 12.80 15.07
N VAL A 104 -5.67 11.93 14.08
CA VAL A 104 -5.34 10.50 14.14
C VAL A 104 -4.11 10.24 13.28
N MET A 105 -3.14 9.49 13.81
CA MET A 105 -1.92 9.08 13.10
C MET A 105 -2.22 8.04 12.03
N THR A 106 -1.37 7.94 11.01
CA THR A 106 -1.40 6.81 10.07
C THR A 106 -0.90 5.53 10.76
N SER A 107 -1.60 4.43 10.53
CA SER A 107 -1.23 3.11 11.04
C SER A 107 0.21 2.72 10.67
N ILE A 108 0.82 1.80 11.43
CA ILE A 108 2.17 1.28 11.13
C ILE A 108 2.20 0.64 9.74
N PHE A 109 1.21 -0.21 9.43
CA PHE A 109 1.17 -0.94 8.16
C PHE A 109 0.91 -0.02 6.96
N THR A 110 0.00 0.95 7.06
CA THR A 110 -0.25 1.91 5.97
C THR A 110 0.96 2.81 5.78
N SER A 111 1.58 3.25 6.88
CA SER A 111 2.82 4.03 6.83
C SER A 111 3.93 3.26 6.12
N THR A 112 4.10 1.97 6.43
CA THR A 112 5.06 1.10 5.71
C THR A 112 4.76 1.04 4.22
N GLY A 113 3.48 0.90 3.85
CA GLY A 113 3.04 0.97 2.45
C GLY A 113 3.42 2.29 1.77
N PHE A 114 3.13 3.43 2.39
CA PHE A 114 3.49 4.74 1.85
C PHE A 114 4.99 4.98 1.75
N VAL A 115 5.78 4.47 2.70
CA VAL A 115 7.26 4.53 2.62
C VAL A 115 7.74 3.76 1.40
N LEU A 116 7.24 2.55 1.17
CA LEU A 116 7.60 1.73 0.01
C LEU A 116 7.14 2.37 -1.31
N PHE A 117 5.92 2.92 -1.38
CA PHE A 117 5.46 3.67 -2.55
C PHE A 117 6.30 4.93 -2.80
N SER A 118 6.69 5.66 -1.75
CA SER A 118 7.52 6.86 -1.89
C SER A 118 8.91 6.50 -2.42
N ILE A 119 9.52 5.43 -1.89
CA ILE A 119 10.80 4.91 -2.40
C ILE A 119 10.66 4.49 -3.86
N TYR A 120 9.60 3.75 -4.21
CA TYR A 120 9.32 3.36 -5.59
C TYR A 120 9.23 4.57 -6.52
N GLU A 121 8.44 5.59 -6.17
CA GLU A 121 8.29 6.80 -6.98
C GLU A 121 9.61 7.58 -7.11
N ILE A 122 10.36 7.74 -6.01
CA ILE A 122 11.67 8.39 -6.03
C ILE A 122 12.62 7.66 -6.98
N LEU A 123 12.66 6.33 -6.94
CA LEU A 123 13.50 5.53 -7.82
C LEU A 123 13.06 5.64 -9.28
N LEU A 124 11.74 5.70 -9.54
CA LEU A 124 11.18 5.90 -10.87
C LEU A 124 11.58 7.27 -11.44
N TYR A 125 11.58 8.32 -10.61
CA TYR A 125 12.04 9.65 -10.99
C TYR A 125 13.56 9.71 -11.21
N LEU A 126 14.36 9.10 -10.34
CA LEU A 126 15.82 9.13 -10.43
C LEU A 126 16.39 8.29 -11.57
N ARG A 127 15.72 7.20 -11.93
CA ARG A 127 16.18 6.30 -12.99
C ARG A 127 15.63 6.76 -14.33
N LYS A 128 16.53 7.09 -15.27
CA LYS A 128 16.18 6.90 -16.69
C LYS A 128 15.81 5.43 -16.83
N THR A 129 14.55 5.16 -17.16
CA THR A 129 13.92 3.84 -17.22
C THR A 129 14.94 2.76 -17.57
N PRO A 130 15.27 1.82 -16.66
CA PRO A 130 16.34 0.88 -16.92
C PRO A 130 16.01 0.09 -18.19
N LYS A 131 16.96 0.06 -19.14
CA LYS A 131 16.86 -0.81 -20.32
C LYS A 131 16.90 -2.30 -19.95
N SER A 132 17.32 -2.64 -18.74
CA SER A 132 17.34 -4.01 -18.23
C SER A 132 16.03 -4.36 -17.52
N ALA A 133 15.67 -5.64 -17.60
CA ALA A 133 14.56 -6.26 -16.87
C ALA A 133 14.84 -6.34 -15.36
N TRP A 134 15.30 -5.25 -14.74
CA TRP A 134 15.45 -5.24 -13.30
C TRP A 134 14.06 -5.20 -12.67
N ILE A 135 13.64 -6.37 -12.17
CA ILE A 135 12.42 -6.64 -11.40
C ILE A 135 12.28 -5.80 -10.11
N LEU A 136 13.16 -4.83 -9.85
CA LEU A 136 13.05 -4.03 -8.64
C LEU A 136 11.70 -3.31 -8.52
N ASP A 137 11.17 -2.81 -9.64
CA ASP A 137 9.87 -2.15 -9.66
C ASP A 137 8.75 -3.12 -9.24
N ASP A 138 8.75 -4.34 -9.78
CA ASP A 138 7.81 -5.40 -9.40
C ASP A 138 7.97 -5.79 -7.92
N ILE A 139 9.21 -5.93 -7.42
CA ILE A 139 9.49 -6.25 -6.01
C ILE A 139 8.96 -5.16 -5.09
N LEU A 140 9.24 -3.90 -5.39
CA LEU A 140 8.83 -2.77 -4.55
C LEU A 140 7.31 -2.63 -4.51
N ILE A 141 6.63 -2.75 -5.64
CA ILE A 141 5.16 -2.72 -5.70
C ILE A 141 4.57 -3.90 -4.91
N HIS A 142 5.13 -5.11 -5.06
CA HIS A 142 4.65 -6.28 -4.35
C HIS A 142 4.85 -6.17 -2.83
N LEU A 143 6.00 -5.64 -2.40
CA LEU A 143 6.26 -5.33 -0.99
C LEU A 143 5.33 -4.23 -0.46
N ALA A 144 4.97 -3.23 -1.27
CA ALA A 144 4.03 -2.19 -0.87
C ALA A 144 2.60 -2.73 -0.66
N LEU A 145 2.25 -3.87 -1.27
CA LEU A 145 0.97 -4.56 -1.08
C LEU A 145 0.92 -5.44 0.18
N VAL A 146 2.07 -5.85 0.72
CA VAL A 146 2.16 -6.74 1.89
C VAL A 146 1.40 -6.19 3.10
N PRO A 147 1.57 -4.91 3.50
CA PRO A 147 0.84 -4.35 4.63
C PRO A 147 -0.68 -4.43 4.45
N GLY A 148 -1.19 -4.12 3.26
CA GLY A 148 -2.62 -4.21 2.95
C GLY A 148 -3.16 -5.65 3.04
N GLY A 149 -2.35 -6.63 2.61
CA GLY A 149 -2.67 -8.06 2.76
C GLY A 149 -2.81 -8.50 4.22
N MET A 150 -1.88 -8.07 5.07
CA MET A 150 -1.95 -8.35 6.51
C MET A 150 -3.19 -7.71 7.14
N SER A 151 -3.54 -6.49 6.75
CA SER A 151 -4.71 -5.80 7.28
C SER A 151 -6.03 -6.40 6.80
N LEU A 152 -6.07 -6.99 5.60
CA LEU A 152 -7.23 -7.75 5.15
C LEU A 152 -7.51 -8.94 6.08
N ILE A 153 -6.47 -9.68 6.47
CA ILE A 153 -6.59 -10.75 7.48
C ILE A 153 -7.12 -10.17 8.80
N GLY A 154 -6.61 -9.02 9.22
CA GLY A 154 -7.08 -8.30 10.40
C GLY A 154 -8.57 -7.97 10.36
N HIS A 155 -9.10 -7.52 9.21
CA HIS A 155 -10.54 -7.24 9.04
C HIS A 155 -11.39 -8.52 8.99
N ILE A 156 -10.94 -9.56 8.29
CA ILE A 156 -11.71 -10.81 8.16
C ILE A 156 -11.85 -11.51 9.52
N PHE A 157 -10.79 -11.52 10.32
CA PHE A 157 -10.74 -12.24 11.60
C PHE A 157 -10.83 -11.33 12.82
N GLN A 158 -11.09 -10.04 12.63
CA GLN A 158 -11.22 -9.03 13.69
C GLN A 158 -10.02 -9.01 14.66
N ASN A 159 -8.81 -9.12 14.13
CA ASN A 159 -7.59 -9.12 14.94
C ASN A 159 -6.96 -7.71 15.00
N PRO A 160 -6.96 -7.04 16.17
CA PRO A 160 -6.51 -5.65 16.29
C PRO A 160 -5.01 -5.48 16.00
N THR A 161 -4.20 -6.51 16.17
CA THR A 161 -2.75 -6.47 15.91
C THR A 161 -2.47 -6.37 14.42
N TYR A 162 -3.20 -7.12 13.60
CA TYR A 162 -3.12 -7.04 12.12
C TYR A 162 -3.68 -5.72 11.57
N LEU A 163 -4.50 -5.02 12.37
CA LEU A 163 -5.03 -3.71 12.04
C LEU A 163 -4.19 -2.55 12.59
N SER A 164 -3.12 -2.81 13.36
CA SER A 164 -2.32 -1.77 14.06
C SER A 164 -3.12 -0.94 15.08
N MET A 165 -4.07 -1.57 15.79
CA MET A 165 -4.97 -0.91 16.76
C MET A 165 -4.50 -1.01 18.22
N SER A 166 -3.23 -1.32 18.47
CA SER A 166 -2.74 -1.65 19.83
C SER A 166 -2.77 -0.48 20.82
N ILE A 167 -2.68 0.77 20.35
CA ILE A 167 -2.62 1.97 21.20
C ILE A 167 -3.91 2.80 21.09
N ASP A 168 -4.38 3.04 19.87
CA ASP A 168 -5.60 3.79 19.57
C ASP A 168 -6.37 3.03 18.46
N PRO A 169 -7.62 2.58 18.70
CA PRO A 169 -8.43 1.89 17.70
C PRO A 169 -8.60 2.67 16.39
N ARG A 170 -8.56 4.01 16.47
CA ARG A 170 -8.72 4.93 15.33
C ARG A 170 -7.53 4.90 14.39
N VAL A 171 -6.33 4.64 14.92
CA VAL A 171 -5.08 4.57 14.15
C VAL A 171 -5.03 3.33 13.25
N GLY A 172 -5.93 2.36 13.45
CA GLY A 172 -5.93 1.18 12.62
C GLY A 172 -6.27 1.44 11.15
N ILE A 173 -6.07 0.42 10.31
CA ILE A 173 -6.31 0.54 8.87
C ILE A 173 -7.81 0.44 8.57
N SER A 174 -8.39 1.51 8.04
CA SER A 174 -9.80 1.51 7.64
C SER A 174 -10.03 0.84 6.30
N LEU A 175 -11.24 0.33 6.05
CA LEU A 175 -11.60 -0.23 4.74
C LEU A 175 -11.47 0.82 3.62
N LEU A 176 -11.83 2.08 3.90
CA LEU A 176 -11.66 3.18 2.95
C LEU A 176 -10.18 3.40 2.60
N GLU A 177 -9.31 3.35 3.61
CA GLU A 177 -7.85 3.46 3.41
C GLU A 177 -7.31 2.29 2.59
N MET A 178 -7.76 1.06 2.84
CA MET A 178 -7.40 -0.10 2.02
C MET A 178 -7.82 0.06 0.56
N VAL A 179 -9.03 0.57 0.31
CA VAL A 179 -9.53 0.81 -1.05
C VAL A 179 -8.66 1.83 -1.77
N PHE A 180 -8.28 2.93 -1.12
CA PHE A 180 -7.37 3.91 -1.74
C PHE A 180 -5.97 3.35 -1.98
N MET A 181 -5.42 2.59 -1.03
CA MET A 181 -4.11 1.95 -1.18
C MET A 181 -4.10 0.91 -2.31
N ALA A 182 -5.16 0.10 -2.42
CA ALA A 182 -5.33 -0.85 -3.52
C ALA A 182 -5.48 -0.12 -4.87
N THR A 183 -6.24 0.99 -4.90
CA THR A 183 -6.40 1.83 -6.09
C THR A 183 -5.07 2.47 -6.51
N LEU A 184 -4.29 2.98 -5.55
CA LEU A 184 -2.95 3.50 -5.77
C LEU A 184 -2.03 2.43 -6.35
N ALA A 185 -2.03 1.22 -5.77
CA ALA A 185 -1.23 0.11 -6.27
C ALA A 185 -1.61 -0.28 -7.70
N LEU A 186 -2.91 -0.40 -8.00
CA LEU A 186 -3.40 -0.72 -9.33
C LEU A 186 -3.00 0.35 -10.35
N SER A 187 -3.17 1.63 -9.99
CA SER A 187 -2.71 2.75 -10.83
C SER A 187 -1.21 2.65 -11.11
N THR A 188 -0.41 2.35 -10.08
CA THR A 188 1.05 2.19 -10.18
C THR A 188 1.44 1.12 -11.20
N ILE A 189 0.78 -0.05 -11.11
CA ILE A 189 1.02 -1.20 -11.98
C ILE A 189 0.65 -0.87 -13.43
N LEU A 190 -0.49 -0.22 -13.64
CA LEU A 190 -0.97 0.15 -14.98
C LEU A 190 -0.15 1.27 -15.61
N ASN A 191 0.41 2.17 -14.80
CA ASN A 191 1.21 3.31 -15.27
C ASN A 191 2.65 2.92 -15.65
N ASN A 192 3.16 1.77 -15.19
CA ASN A 192 4.51 1.32 -15.50
C ASN A 192 4.53 0.23 -16.59
N PRO A 193 4.82 0.57 -17.87
CA PRO A 193 4.89 -0.40 -18.96
C PRO A 193 6.10 -1.33 -18.93
N ASN A 194 7.09 -1.02 -18.09
CA ASN A 194 8.37 -1.72 -18.10
C ASN A 194 8.46 -2.79 -17.02
N LEU A 195 7.40 -2.99 -16.23
CA LEU A 195 7.32 -4.09 -15.27
C LEU A 195 7.61 -5.42 -15.95
N PHE A 196 8.47 -6.21 -15.30
CA PHE A 196 8.76 -7.56 -15.74
C PHE A 196 7.48 -8.39 -15.80
N LEU A 197 6.56 -8.19 -14.85
CA LEU A 197 5.25 -8.82 -14.81
C LEU A 197 4.50 -8.73 -16.14
N TRP A 198 4.52 -7.58 -16.82
CA TRP A 198 3.82 -7.43 -18.10
C TRP A 198 4.46 -8.23 -19.23
N LYS A 199 5.78 -8.42 -19.20
CA LYS A 199 6.48 -9.27 -20.17
C LYS A 199 6.17 -10.73 -19.89
N PHE A 200 6.29 -11.13 -18.62
CA PHE A 200 5.99 -12.48 -18.17
C PHE A 200 4.56 -12.93 -18.53
N LEU A 201 3.55 -12.10 -18.23
CA LEU A 201 2.14 -12.40 -18.50
C LEU A 201 1.80 -12.49 -20.00
N LYS A 202 2.60 -11.85 -20.87
CA LYS A 202 2.45 -11.97 -22.33
C LYS A 202 3.04 -13.25 -22.90
N GLY A 203 3.87 -13.96 -22.13
CA GLY A 203 4.50 -15.21 -22.56
C GLY A 203 3.51 -16.37 -22.79
N GLY A 204 2.28 -16.28 -22.28
CA GLY A 204 1.21 -17.23 -22.58
C GLY A 204 0.24 -17.48 -21.41
N LEU A 205 -0.79 -18.30 -21.65
CA LEU A 205 -1.80 -18.66 -20.65
C LEU A 205 -1.19 -19.35 -19.43
N THR A 206 -0.20 -20.22 -19.63
CA THR A 206 0.50 -20.92 -18.54
C THR A 206 1.16 -19.93 -17.56
N ASN A 207 1.79 -18.86 -18.07
CA ASN A 207 2.39 -17.83 -17.24
C ASN A 207 1.33 -17.06 -16.45
N GLN A 208 0.21 -16.74 -17.08
CA GLN A 208 -0.92 -16.07 -16.43
C GLN A 208 -1.51 -16.91 -15.30
N LEU A 209 -1.75 -18.20 -15.55
CA LEU A 209 -2.26 -19.14 -14.54
C LEU A 209 -1.25 -19.37 -13.40
N THR A 210 0.04 -19.46 -13.73
CA THR A 210 1.12 -19.63 -12.72
C THR A 210 1.19 -18.41 -11.81
N PHE A 211 1.23 -17.21 -12.39
CA PHE A 211 1.24 -15.97 -11.61
C PHE A 211 -0.04 -15.82 -10.79
N ALA A 212 -1.21 -16.07 -11.38
CA ALA A 212 -2.49 -16.01 -10.67
C ALA A 212 -2.52 -16.99 -9.49
N GLY A 213 -2.01 -18.21 -9.67
CA GLY A 213 -1.90 -19.20 -8.61
C GLY A 213 -0.98 -18.75 -7.47
N LEU A 214 0.23 -18.28 -7.79
CA LEU A 214 1.19 -17.78 -6.80
C LEU A 214 0.66 -16.55 -6.05
N PHE A 215 0.15 -15.57 -6.79
CA PHE A 215 -0.39 -14.34 -6.24
C PHE A 215 -1.64 -14.59 -5.40
N ALA A 216 -2.56 -15.45 -5.83
CA ALA A 216 -3.74 -15.79 -5.03
C ALA A 216 -3.35 -16.59 -3.78
N ASN A 217 -2.39 -17.52 -3.90
CA ASN A 217 -1.96 -18.38 -2.80
C ASN A 217 -1.44 -17.56 -1.60
N GLN A 218 -0.73 -16.45 -1.83
CA GLN A 218 -0.21 -15.63 -0.73
C GLN A 218 -1.31 -15.02 0.17
N TYR A 219 -2.53 -14.84 -0.35
CA TYR A 219 -3.68 -14.34 0.42
C TYR A 219 -4.65 -15.45 0.85
N ILE A 220 -4.88 -16.45 -0.01
CA ILE A 220 -5.85 -17.52 0.26
C ILE A 220 -5.31 -18.51 1.28
N ALA A 221 -4.05 -18.93 1.18
CA ALA A 221 -3.46 -19.92 2.10
C ALA A 221 -3.57 -19.52 3.58
N PRO A 222 -3.22 -18.28 4.00
CA PRO A 222 -3.40 -17.89 5.40
C PRO A 222 -4.89 -17.87 5.79
N ILE A 223 -5.81 -17.41 4.91
CA ILE A 223 -7.25 -17.44 5.20
C ILE A 223 -7.75 -18.88 5.41
N VAL A 224 -7.38 -19.80 4.52
CA VAL A 224 -7.76 -21.22 4.63
C VAL A 224 -7.23 -21.84 5.91
N TYR A 225 -5.96 -21.57 6.26
CA TYR A 225 -5.37 -22.02 7.52
C TYR A 225 -6.20 -21.54 8.72
N LEU A 226 -6.55 -20.27 8.75
CA LEU A 226 -7.31 -19.66 9.84
C LEU A 226 -8.75 -20.18 9.93
N LEU A 227 -9.38 -20.47 8.80
CA LEU A 227 -10.71 -21.11 8.76
C LEU A 227 -10.66 -22.54 9.31
N LEU A 228 -9.60 -23.29 9.04
CA LEU A 228 -9.43 -24.68 9.50
C LEU A 228 -9.07 -24.76 10.99
N VAL A 229 -8.31 -23.80 11.50
CA VAL A 229 -7.81 -23.79 12.89
C VAL A 229 -8.79 -23.10 13.87
N GLY A 230 -9.97 -22.69 13.39
CA GLY A 230 -10.95 -21.86 14.11
C GLY A 230 -11.17 -22.18 15.60
N ALA A 231 -11.46 -21.10 16.35
CA ALA A 231 -11.79 -20.99 17.79
C ALA A 231 -10.64 -21.02 18.83
N ASN A 232 -9.44 -21.48 18.50
CA ASN A 232 -8.27 -21.40 19.42
C ASN A 232 -7.36 -20.18 19.17
N TRP A 233 -7.80 -19.24 18.32
CA TRP A 233 -7.04 -18.03 18.07
C TRP A 233 -7.10 -17.10 19.29
N GLN A 234 -5.95 -16.87 19.93
CA GLN A 234 -5.79 -15.75 20.85
C GLN A 234 -5.87 -14.42 20.10
N THR A 235 -7.05 -13.79 20.12
CA THR A 235 -7.25 -12.44 19.57
C THR A 235 -6.20 -11.49 20.15
N GLY A 236 -5.37 -10.87 19.30
CA GLY A 236 -4.40 -9.86 19.71
C GLY A 236 -2.91 -10.24 19.56
N SER A 237 -2.57 -11.44 19.07
CA SER A 237 -1.20 -11.77 18.68
C SER A 237 -1.08 -12.15 17.20
N PHE A 238 0.15 -12.10 16.67
CA PHE A 238 0.49 -12.68 15.37
C PHE A 238 0.56 -14.20 15.50
N GLY A 239 -0.08 -14.92 14.57
CA GLY A 239 -0.06 -16.39 14.53
C GLY A 239 0.71 -16.97 13.33
N PRO A 240 0.68 -18.31 13.18
CA PRO A 240 1.37 -19.03 12.11
C PRO A 240 0.96 -18.61 10.69
N GLU A 241 -0.25 -18.06 10.52
CA GLU A 241 -0.75 -17.47 9.28
C GLU A 241 0.19 -16.40 8.72
N LEU A 242 0.93 -15.68 9.57
CA LEU A 242 1.88 -14.67 9.13
C LEU A 242 3.04 -15.32 8.37
N PHE A 243 3.54 -16.46 8.87
CA PHE A 243 4.59 -17.23 8.19
C PHE A 243 4.09 -17.82 6.87
N ILE A 244 2.83 -18.27 6.83
CA ILE A 244 2.20 -18.77 5.60
C ILE A 244 2.09 -17.64 4.57
N PHE A 245 1.61 -16.47 4.99
CA PHE A 245 1.51 -15.28 4.15
C PHE A 245 2.88 -14.88 3.59
N PHE A 246 3.89 -14.71 4.45
CA PHE A 246 5.24 -14.34 4.01
C PHE A 246 5.88 -15.43 3.14
N GLY A 247 5.66 -16.71 3.44
CA GLY A 247 6.11 -17.81 2.60
C GLY A 247 5.57 -17.69 1.17
N GLY A 248 4.28 -17.35 1.01
CA GLY A 248 3.68 -17.07 -0.31
C GLY A 248 4.27 -15.85 -1.01
N VAL A 249 4.52 -14.76 -0.27
CA VAL A 249 5.16 -13.55 -0.79
C VAL A 249 6.58 -13.85 -1.30
N PHE A 250 7.41 -14.51 -0.49
CA PHE A 250 8.78 -14.86 -0.87
C PHE A 250 8.82 -15.88 -2.01
N ALA A 251 7.90 -16.84 -2.05
CA ALA A 251 7.78 -17.77 -3.16
C ALA A 251 7.45 -17.04 -4.48
N THR A 252 6.51 -16.09 -4.44
CA THR A 252 6.14 -15.29 -5.61
C THR A 252 7.30 -14.42 -6.09
N LEU A 253 7.95 -13.69 -5.16
CA LEU A 253 9.11 -12.85 -5.49
C LEU A 253 10.29 -13.68 -6.00
N GLY A 254 10.58 -14.82 -5.36
CA GLY A 254 11.65 -15.73 -5.76
C GLY A 254 11.40 -16.34 -7.14
N PHE A 255 10.16 -16.72 -7.44
CA PHE A 255 9.76 -17.19 -8.76
C PHE A 255 9.97 -16.11 -9.83
N LEU A 256 9.48 -14.90 -9.60
CA LEU A 256 9.64 -13.81 -10.56
C LEU A 256 11.12 -13.43 -10.74
N LEU A 257 11.91 -13.40 -9.66
CA LEU A 257 13.36 -13.18 -9.71
C LEU A 257 14.07 -14.23 -10.57
N PHE A 258 13.69 -15.50 -10.41
CA PHE A 258 14.27 -16.59 -11.20
C PHE A 258 13.90 -16.48 -12.68
N GLN A 259 12.63 -16.19 -13.00
CA GLN A 259 12.19 -15.98 -14.38
C GLN A 259 12.89 -14.78 -15.03
N ALA A 260 13.04 -13.68 -14.30
CA ALA A 260 13.73 -12.49 -14.79
C ALA A 260 15.23 -12.71 -15.08
N LYS A 261 15.84 -13.76 -14.52
CA LYS A 261 17.22 -14.16 -14.83
C LYS A 261 17.33 -14.97 -16.13
N LEU A 262 16.27 -15.69 -16.50
CA LEU A 262 16.27 -16.57 -17.67
C LEU A 262 16.00 -15.80 -18.99
N GLU A 263 15.46 -14.59 -18.90
CA GLU A 263 15.30 -13.64 -20.01
C GLU A 263 16.54 -12.73 -20.19
#